data_AF-A0A969L6T7-F1
#
_entry.id   AF-A0A969L6T7-F1
#
_cell.length_a   1.000
_cell.length_b   1.000
_cell.length_c   1.000
_cell.angle_alpha   90.00
_cell.angle_beta   90.00
_cell.angle_gamma   90.00
#
_symmetry.space_group_name_H-M   'P 1'
#
loop_
_entity.id
_entity.type
_entity.pdbx_description
1 polymer ?
#
loop_
_entity_poly.entity_id
_entity_poly.type
_entity_poly.pdbx_seq_one_letter_code
_entity_poly.pdbx_strand_id
1 'polypeptide(L)'
;MDMHNKQYNNHNKVSIIDQLSASASTGKVNVGVQERIFSLVGGAVMVYWGLRNFRRGGINLIMPGGLLCYRGITGYSPVNSALNRDTSKYEIQPVEVNMTMRISRPRSEVYNFWRKLENLPCL
;
A
#
# COMPACT_ATOMS: atom_id res chain seq x y z
N MET A 1 -8.94 -13.94 38.66
CA MET A 1 -8.65 -12.50 38.80
C MET A 1 -7.81 -12.05 37.59
N ASP A 2 -8.29 -12.29 36.35
CA ASP A 2 -7.36 -12.36 35.20
C ASP A 2 -7.79 -11.56 33.96
N MET A 3 -8.87 -10.77 34.05
CA MET A 3 -9.37 -10.00 32.90
C MET A 3 -8.70 -8.63 32.73
N HIS A 4 -8.08 -8.08 33.77
CA HIS A 4 -7.48 -6.73 33.74
C HIS A 4 -6.08 -6.70 33.08
N ASN A 5 -5.32 -7.80 33.19
CA ASN A 5 -3.96 -7.90 32.63
C ASN A 5 -3.97 -8.03 31.09
N LYS A 6 -5.03 -8.62 30.53
CA LYS A 6 -5.17 -8.84 29.08
C LYS A 6 -5.39 -7.54 28.29
N GLN A 7 -6.09 -6.57 28.89
CA GLN A 7 -6.38 -5.27 28.28
C GLN A 7 -5.15 -4.36 28.26
N TYR A 8 -4.37 -4.35 29.35
CA TYR A 8 -3.11 -3.61 29.44
C TYR A 8 -2.14 -4.13 28.37
N ASN A 9 -1.86 -5.43 28.33
CA ASN A 9 -0.91 -6.01 27.39
C ASN A 9 -1.29 -5.80 25.90
N ASN A 10 -2.59 -5.65 25.60
CA ASN A 10 -3.06 -5.44 24.23
C ASN A 10 -2.80 -4.00 23.73
N HIS A 11 -2.98 -2.98 24.59
CA HIS A 11 -2.68 -1.58 24.22
C HIS A 11 -1.19 -1.37 23.95
N ASN A 12 -0.34 -2.01 24.75
CA ASN A 12 1.12 -1.99 24.60
C ASN A 12 1.53 -2.63 23.28
N LYS A 13 0.87 -3.75 22.94
CA LYS A 13 1.15 -4.47 21.71
C LYS A 13 0.84 -3.58 20.53
N VAL A 14 -0.40 -3.05 20.45
CA VAL A 14 -0.88 -2.19 19.35
C VAL A 14 0.02 -0.98 19.13
N SER A 15 0.40 -0.26 20.20
CA SER A 15 1.26 0.93 20.08
C SER A 15 2.68 0.61 19.61
N ILE A 16 3.22 -0.58 19.93
CA ILE A 16 4.54 -1.03 19.47
C ILE A 16 4.48 -1.44 17.99
N ILE A 17 3.40 -2.10 17.53
CA ILE A 17 3.25 -2.47 16.10
C ILE A 17 3.09 -1.23 15.23
N ASP A 18 2.34 -0.22 15.70
CA ASP A 18 2.16 1.05 15.00
C ASP A 18 3.48 1.83 14.89
N GLN A 19 4.29 1.84 15.97
CA GLN A 19 5.62 2.48 15.97
C GLN A 19 6.64 1.73 15.11
N LEU A 20 6.58 0.39 15.07
CA LEU A 20 7.41 -0.45 14.20
C LEU A 20 7.04 -0.24 12.72
N SER A 21 5.75 -0.13 12.41
CA SER A 21 5.24 0.15 11.05
C SER A 21 5.59 1.58 10.60
N ALA A 22 5.53 2.55 11.52
CA ALA A 22 5.92 3.94 11.25
C ALA A 22 7.43 4.10 11.03
N SER A 23 8.27 3.41 11.81
CA SER A 23 9.73 3.47 11.71
C SER A 23 10.27 2.68 10.50
N ALA A 24 9.50 1.71 9.99
CA ALA A 24 9.82 0.97 8.77
C ALA A 24 9.54 1.76 7.47
N SER A 25 9.04 3.01 7.55
CA SER A 25 8.82 3.88 6.38
C SER A 25 10.13 4.48 5.85
N THR A 26 11.00 3.60 5.34
CA THR A 26 12.19 3.95 4.56
C THR A 26 11.76 4.72 3.31
N GLY A 27 11.84 6.05 3.37
CA GLY A 27 11.47 6.96 2.29
C GLY A 27 9.97 6.99 2.04
N LYS A 28 9.31 8.13 2.27
CA LYS A 28 7.90 8.32 1.91
C LYS A 28 7.73 8.35 0.38
N VAL A 29 7.78 7.20 -0.28
CA VAL A 29 7.39 7.04 -1.68
C VAL A 29 5.86 7.05 -1.68
N ASN A 30 5.26 7.91 -2.49
CA ASN A 30 3.81 8.18 -2.49
C ASN A 30 3.20 8.17 -3.89
N VAL A 31 3.99 7.72 -4.87
CA VAL A 31 3.63 7.69 -6.29
C VAL A 31 3.83 6.27 -6.80
N GLY A 32 2.77 5.68 -7.34
CA GLY A 32 2.77 4.34 -7.91
C GLY A 32 3.71 4.19 -9.11
N VAL A 33 4.13 2.96 -9.40
CA VAL A 33 5.04 2.64 -10.52
C VAL A 33 4.51 3.18 -11.85
N GLN A 34 3.20 3.04 -12.10
CA GLN A 34 2.56 3.54 -13.31
C GLN A 34 2.66 5.07 -13.42
N GLU A 35 2.29 5.78 -12.34
CA GLU A 35 2.35 7.25 -12.29
C GLU A 35 3.80 7.79 -12.43
N ARG A 36 4.78 7.05 -11.90
CA ARG A 36 6.20 7.38 -12.07
C ARG A 36 6.64 7.26 -13.52
N ILE A 37 6.24 6.19 -14.23
CA ILE A 37 6.55 5.98 -15.65
C ILE A 37 5.91 7.08 -16.50
N PHE A 38 4.63 7.37 -16.32
CA PHE A 38 3.95 8.44 -17.05
C PHE A 38 4.59 9.81 -16.80
N SER A 39 4.95 10.12 -15.55
CA SER A 39 5.61 11.39 -15.20
C SER A 39 7.00 11.50 -15.83
N LEU A 40 7.77 10.41 -15.83
CA LEU A 40 9.11 10.36 -16.42
C LEU A 40 9.06 10.53 -17.94
N VAL A 41 8.18 9.78 -18.61
CA VAL A 41 8.03 9.84 -20.08
C VAL A 41 7.49 11.19 -20.51
N GLY A 42 6.42 11.67 -19.87
CA GLY A 42 5.82 12.97 -20.16
C GLY A 42 6.80 14.12 -19.93
N GLY A 43 7.51 14.10 -18.80
CA GLY A 43 8.55 15.09 -18.48
C GLY A 43 9.70 15.08 -19.47
N ALA A 44 10.21 13.90 -19.85
CA ALA A 44 11.32 13.77 -20.79
C ALA A 44 10.96 14.31 -22.18
N VAL A 45 9.75 14.02 -22.67
CA VAL A 45 9.25 14.55 -23.94
C VAL A 45 9.16 16.08 -23.90
N MET A 46 8.62 16.62 -22.80
CA MET A 46 8.44 18.07 -22.63
C MET A 46 9.78 18.81 -22.57
N VAL A 47 10.75 18.28 -21.82
CA VAL A 47 12.12 18.81 -21.74
C VAL A 47 12.81 18.73 -23.11
N TYR A 48 12.70 17.59 -23.81
CA TYR A 48 13.30 17.40 -25.13
C TYR A 48 12.78 18.43 -26.15
N TRP A 49 11.46 18.63 -26.20
CA TRP A 49 10.84 19.64 -27.07
C TRP A 49 11.17 21.07 -26.66
N GLY A 50 11.26 21.34 -25.36
CA GLY A 50 11.66 22.63 -24.82
C GLY A 50 13.10 22.99 -25.16
N LEU A 51 14.03 22.03 -25.10
CA LEU A 51 15.42 22.20 -25.53
C LEU A 51 15.52 22.46 -27.04
N ARG A 52 14.74 21.75 -27.85
CA ARG A 52 14.70 21.97 -29.31
C ARG A 52 14.18 23.36 -29.69
N ASN A 53 13.33 23.96 -28.86
CA ASN A 53 12.73 25.29 -29.08
C ASN A 53 13.24 26.34 -28.07
N PHE A 54 14.42 26.14 -27.48
CA PHE A 54 14.93 26.97 -26.38
C PHE A 54 14.95 28.47 -26.73
N ARG A 55 15.37 28.79 -27.96
CA ARG A 55 15.46 30.17 -28.49
C ARG A 55 14.12 30.89 -28.66
N ARG A 56 12.99 30.18 -28.58
CA ARG A 56 11.63 30.72 -28.76
C ARG A 56 10.79 30.68 -27.48
N GLY A 57 11.42 30.59 -26.31
CA GLY A 57 10.71 30.48 -25.02
C GLY A 57 10.48 29.04 -24.56
N GLY A 58 11.32 28.10 -24.99
CA GLY A 58 11.27 26.70 -24.56
C GLY A 58 11.43 26.47 -23.04
N ILE A 59 11.85 27.49 -22.29
CA ILE A 59 11.92 27.47 -20.82
C ILE A 59 10.57 27.09 -20.18
N ASN A 60 9.46 27.50 -20.80
CA ASN A 60 8.10 27.21 -20.33
C ASN A 60 7.74 25.73 -20.42
N LEU A 61 8.45 24.95 -21.25
CA LEU A 61 8.28 23.51 -21.36
C LEU A 61 9.31 22.76 -20.49
N ILE A 62 10.54 23.27 -20.41
CA ILE A 62 11.61 22.65 -19.63
C ILE A 62 11.30 22.66 -18.13
N MET A 63 10.79 23.78 -17.61
CA MET A 63 10.57 23.95 -16.16
C MET A 63 9.52 22.97 -15.61
N PRO A 64 8.28 22.88 -16.14
CA PRO A 64 7.33 21.86 -15.71
C PRO A 64 7.77 20.43 -16.10
N GLY A 65 8.44 20.24 -17.23
CA GLY A 65 8.96 18.93 -17.64
C GLY A 65 10.03 18.38 -16.69
N GLY A 66 10.93 19.24 -16.21
CA GLY A 66 11.95 18.89 -15.22
C GLY A 66 11.35 18.50 -13.86
N LEU A 67 10.32 19.22 -13.43
CA LEU A 67 9.56 18.88 -12.21
C LEU A 67 8.86 17.51 -12.34
N LEU A 68 8.28 17.21 -13.51
CA LEU A 68 7.67 15.91 -13.79
C LEU A 68 8.70 14.77 -13.76
N CYS A 69 9.87 14.96 -14.37
CA CYS A 69 10.98 14.01 -14.30
C CYS A 69 11.45 13.80 -12.86
N TYR A 70 11.67 14.88 -12.10
CA TYR A 70 12.09 14.82 -10.70
C TYR A 70 11.08 14.02 -9.85
N ARG A 71 9.79 14.26 -10.03
CA ARG A 71 8.72 13.52 -9.36
C ARG A 71 8.67 12.04 -9.77
N GLY A 72 8.88 11.72 -11.05
CA GLY A 72 8.94 10.34 -11.54
C GLY A 72 10.13 9.55 -10.95
N ILE A 73 11.31 10.19 -10.89
CA ILE A 73 12.53 9.58 -10.36
C ILE A 73 12.41 9.38 -8.85
N THR A 74 12.09 10.44 -8.11
CA THR A 74 12.02 10.43 -6.64
C THR A 74 10.83 9.62 -6.09
N GLY A 75 9.74 9.49 -6.86
CA GLY A 75 8.53 8.82 -6.40
C GLY A 75 7.82 9.56 -5.26
N TYR A 76 8.18 10.83 -5.01
CA TYR A 76 7.60 11.65 -3.96
C TYR A 76 6.91 12.88 -4.53
N SER A 77 5.77 13.22 -3.93
CA SER A 77 4.93 14.34 -4.31
C SER A 77 4.38 15.03 -3.07
N PRO A 78 4.76 16.29 -2.81
CA PRO A 78 4.18 17.06 -1.73
C PRO A 78 2.66 17.22 -1.89
N VAL A 79 2.16 17.31 -3.13
CA VAL A 79 0.72 17.40 -3.44
C VAL A 79 -0.03 16.13 -3.05
N ASN A 80 0.54 14.95 -3.31
CA ASN A 80 -0.11 13.70 -2.95
C ASN A 80 -0.06 13.49 -1.44
N SER A 81 1.02 13.93 -0.78
CA SER A 81 1.14 13.87 0.67
C SER A 81 0.20 14.84 1.37
N ALA A 82 -0.02 16.04 0.82
CA ALA A 82 -1.02 16.99 1.32
C ALA A 82 -2.45 16.46 1.17
N LEU A 83 -2.71 15.66 0.13
CA LEU A 83 -4.00 15.01 -0.10
C LEU A 83 -4.14 13.66 0.61
N ASN A 84 -3.17 13.23 1.43
CA ASN A 84 -3.10 11.89 2.04
C ASN A 84 -3.38 10.74 1.04
N ARG A 85 -3.03 10.96 -0.24
CA ARG A 85 -3.27 10.00 -1.32
C ARG A 85 -1.98 9.25 -1.58
N ASP A 86 -1.98 7.96 -1.30
CA ASP A 86 -0.85 7.07 -1.55
C ASP A 86 -1.18 6.09 -2.67
N THR A 87 -0.63 6.35 -3.85
CA THR A 87 -0.75 5.48 -5.02
C THR A 87 0.41 4.50 -5.13
N SER A 88 1.39 4.55 -4.20
CA SER A 88 2.52 3.63 -4.16
C SER A 88 2.15 2.28 -3.57
N LYS A 89 1.14 2.25 -2.68
CA LYS A 89 0.62 1.02 -2.10
C LYS A 89 -0.41 0.42 -3.03
N TYR A 90 -0.14 -0.77 -3.54
CA TYR A 90 -1.22 -1.70 -3.87
C TYR A 90 -1.90 -2.01 -2.54
N GLU A 91 -2.98 -1.32 -2.24
CA GLU A 91 -3.79 -1.60 -1.05
C GLU A 91 -4.51 -2.92 -1.28
N ILE A 92 -3.80 -4.03 -1.06
CA ILE A 92 -4.41 -5.34 -0.89
C ILE A 92 -5.17 -5.25 0.43
N GLN A 93 -6.40 -4.75 0.37
CA GLN A 93 -7.30 -4.80 1.52
C GLN A 93 -7.50 -6.29 1.83
N PRO A 94 -7.12 -6.76 3.03
CA PRO A 94 -7.36 -8.14 3.41
C PRO A 94 -8.87 -8.39 3.36
N VAL A 95 -9.31 -9.24 2.43
CA VAL A 95 -10.70 -9.66 2.40
C VAL A 95 -10.87 -10.75 3.45
N GLU A 96 -11.45 -10.39 4.60
CA GLU A 96 -11.82 -11.35 5.62
C GLU A 96 -13.14 -12.03 5.22
N VAL A 97 -13.08 -13.33 4.87
CA VAL A 97 -14.26 -14.13 4.54
C VAL A 97 -14.65 -14.96 5.76
N ASN A 98 -15.73 -14.57 6.42
CA ASN A 98 -16.32 -15.32 7.53
C ASN A 98 -17.52 -16.14 7.03
N MET A 99 -17.41 -17.48 7.08
CA MET A 99 -18.51 -18.40 6.73
C MET A 99 -19.00 -19.10 8.00
N THR A 100 -20.31 -18.98 8.28
CA THR A 100 -20.97 -19.71 9.37
C THR A 100 -21.98 -20.68 8.79
N MET A 101 -21.83 -21.97 9.10
CA MET A 101 -22.77 -23.03 8.70
C MET A 101 -23.31 -23.74 9.95
N ARG A 102 -24.62 -24.00 9.99
CA ARG A 102 -25.25 -24.75 11.08
C ARG A 102 -25.25 -26.24 10.75
N ILE A 103 -24.67 -27.05 11.65
CA ILE A 103 -24.62 -28.51 11.53
C ILE A 103 -25.47 -29.09 12.65
N SER A 104 -26.48 -29.91 12.30
CA SER A 104 -27.38 -30.58 13.23
C SER A 104 -26.78 -31.88 13.80
N ARG A 105 -25.54 -31.80 14.31
CA ARG A 105 -24.80 -32.93 14.91
C ARG A 105 -24.16 -32.54 16.24
N PRO A 106 -23.98 -33.49 17.18
CA PRO A 106 -23.29 -33.23 18.45
C PRO A 106 -21.84 -32.80 18.22
N ARG A 107 -21.34 -31.89 19.07
CA ARG A 107 -19.99 -31.30 18.95
C ARG A 107 -18.87 -32.34 18.92
N SER A 108 -19.00 -33.43 19.69
CA SER A 108 -18.01 -34.52 19.75
C SER A 108 -17.85 -35.24 18.41
N GLU A 109 -18.94 -35.47 17.68
CA GLU A 109 -18.94 -36.12 16.37
C GLU A 109 -18.28 -35.24 15.31
N VAL A 110 -18.64 -33.95 15.28
CA VAL A 110 -18.06 -32.97 14.36
C VAL A 110 -16.55 -32.81 14.61
N TYR A 111 -16.14 -32.72 15.88
CA TYR A 111 -14.73 -32.59 16.25
C TYR A 111 -13.91 -33.82 15.84
N ASN A 112 -14.43 -35.03 16.13
CA ASN A 112 -13.77 -36.27 15.74
C ASN A 112 -13.67 -36.44 14.21
N PHE A 113 -14.67 -35.96 13.47
CA PHE A 113 -14.65 -35.96 12.01
C PHE A 113 -13.55 -35.02 11.45
N TRP A 114 -13.46 -33.79 11.95
CA TRP A 114 -12.49 -32.78 11.50
C TRP A 114 -11.04 -33.10 11.88
N ARG A 115 -10.83 -33.82 13.00
CA ARG A 115 -9.49 -34.26 13.43
C ARG A 115 -8.89 -35.34 12.52
N LYS A 116 -9.71 -36.02 11.72
CA LYS A 116 -9.25 -36.97 10.70
C LYS A 116 -9.01 -36.21 9.41
N LEU A 117 -7.75 -35.88 9.13
CA LEU A 117 -7.36 -35.08 7.96
C LEU A 117 -7.75 -35.74 6.62
N GLU A 118 -7.94 -37.06 6.60
CA GLU A 118 -8.46 -37.82 5.46
C GLU A 118 -9.89 -37.43 5.07
N ASN A 119 -10.66 -36.83 5.98
CA ASN A 119 -12.02 -36.34 5.72
C ASN A 119 -12.07 -34.92 5.14
N LEU A 120 -10.92 -34.26 5.02
CA LEU A 120 -10.86 -32.94 4.42
C LEU A 120 -11.11 -33.06 2.91
N PRO A 121 -11.76 -32.04 2.29
CA PRO A 121 -11.87 -31.99 0.84
C PRO A 121 -10.47 -32.11 0.23
N CYS A 122 -10.27 -33.14 -0.59
CA CYS A 122 -9.10 -33.21 -1.45
C CYS A 122 -9.30 -32.17 -2.56
N LEU A 123 -8.33 -31.26 -2.72
CA LEU A 123 -8.29 -30.33 -3.85
C LEU A 123 -7.96 -31.07 -5.15
#